data_AF-A0A4S1FRX8-F1
#
_entry.id   AF-A0A4S1FRX8-F1
#
_cell.length_a   1.000
_cell.length_b   1.000
_cell.length_c   1.000
_cell.angle_alpha   90.00
_cell.angle_beta   90.00
_cell.angle_gamma   90.00
#
_symmetry.space_group_name_H-M   'P 1'
#
loop_
_entity.id
_entity.type
_entity.pdbx_description
1 polymer ?
#
loop_
_entity_poly.entity_id
_entity_poly.type
_entity_poly.pdbx_seq_one_letter_code
_entity_poly.pdbx_strand_id
1 'polypeptide(L)'
;AQEAGAGPTISRKALEGVGIPVLENDVVRLEKDGQGFWIAGLADQLALRPGRAWGRSSFKGLDDLKGTLAKVSDNAPIILLAHEPDIFPKVPWRVSL
;
A
#
# COMPACT_ATOMS: atom_id res chain seq x y z
N ALA A 1 -8.82 11.30 2.26
CA ALA A 1 -8.17 10.75 3.45
C ALA A 1 -8.19 11.68 4.65
N GLN A 2 -7.70 12.93 4.59
CA GLN A 2 -7.59 13.78 5.80
C GLN A 2 -8.92 13.94 6.57
N GLU A 3 -10.00 14.35 5.88
CA GLU A 3 -11.33 14.50 6.47
C GLU A 3 -11.99 13.14 6.75
N ALA A 4 -12.07 12.27 5.74
CA ALA A 4 -12.72 10.95 5.84
C ALA A 4 -12.01 9.94 6.77
N GLY A 5 -10.76 10.19 7.16
CA GLY A 5 -9.93 9.28 7.96
C GLY A 5 -9.46 8.02 7.23
N ALA A 6 -9.81 7.84 5.96
CA ALA A 6 -9.44 6.68 5.14
C ALA A 6 -9.46 7.03 3.63
N GLY A 7 -8.99 6.09 2.81
CA GLY A 7 -9.20 6.09 1.36
C GLY A 7 -10.61 5.59 0.98
N PRO A 8 -10.95 5.59 -0.33
CA PRO A 8 -10.15 6.08 -1.44
C PRO A 8 -10.08 7.62 -1.49
N THR A 9 -8.90 8.16 -1.80
CA THR A 9 -8.70 9.61 -2.01
C THR A 9 -9.34 10.07 -3.32
N ILE A 10 -9.50 11.39 -3.49
CA ILE A 10 -9.96 11.97 -4.76
C ILE A 10 -9.03 11.54 -5.90
N SER A 11 -7.71 11.57 -5.67
CA SER A 11 -6.71 11.13 -6.65
C SER A 11 -6.87 9.64 -7.01
N ARG A 12 -7.06 8.76 -6.01
CA ARG A 12 -7.32 7.34 -6.27
C ARG A 12 -8.56 7.15 -7.15
N LYS A 13 -9.66 7.80 -6.79
CA LYS A 13 -10.90 7.73 -7.58
C LYS A 13 -10.71 8.24 -9.02
N ALA A 14 -9.93 9.30 -9.20
CA ALA A 14 -9.65 9.85 -10.52
C ALA A 14 -8.82 8.89 -11.40
N LEU A 15 -7.78 8.27 -10.82
CA LEU A 15 -6.94 7.28 -11.51
C LEU A 15 -7.75 6.02 -11.87
N GLU A 16 -8.46 5.46 -10.91
CA GLU A 16 -9.29 4.26 -11.13
C GLU A 16 -10.43 4.56 -12.12
N GLY A 17 -10.99 5.77 -12.10
CA GLY A 17 -12.01 6.23 -13.04
C GLY A 17 -11.57 6.27 -14.50
N VAL A 18 -10.25 6.30 -14.77
CA VAL A 18 -9.67 6.20 -16.12
C VAL A 18 -8.96 4.85 -16.37
N GLY A 19 -9.20 3.86 -15.51
CA GLY A 19 -8.66 2.50 -15.68
C GLY A 19 -7.22 2.31 -15.20
N ILE A 20 -6.67 3.26 -14.43
CA ILE A 20 -5.35 3.09 -13.80
C ILE A 20 -5.55 2.47 -12.41
N PRO A 21 -5.13 1.21 -12.19
CA PRO A 21 -5.27 0.56 -10.88
C PRO A 21 -4.34 1.23 -9.86
N VAL A 22 -4.86 1.46 -8.65
CA VAL A 22 -4.08 1.99 -7.52
C VAL A 22 -3.90 0.91 -6.48
N LEU A 23 -2.66 0.48 -6.28
CA LEU A 23 -2.29 -0.55 -5.32
C LEU A 23 -2.09 0.08 -3.93
N GLU A 24 -3.18 0.47 -3.27
CA GLU A 24 -3.18 0.93 -1.87
C GLU A 24 -3.62 -0.23 -0.96
N ASN A 25 -2.65 -0.82 -0.25
CA ASN A 25 -2.80 -2.08 0.50
C ASN A 25 -3.36 -3.21 -0.37
N ASP A 26 -2.86 -3.31 -1.60
CA ASP A 26 -3.34 -4.27 -2.58
C ASP A 26 -2.21 -4.92 -3.37
N VAL A 27 -2.53 -6.01 -4.05
CA VAL A 27 -1.56 -6.81 -4.80
C VAL A 27 -2.03 -7.07 -6.21
N VAL A 28 -1.08 -7.22 -7.13
CA VAL A 28 -1.34 -7.74 -8.47
C VAL A 28 -0.27 -8.78 -8.80
N ARG A 29 -0.71 -9.91 -9.36
CA ARG A 29 0.20 -10.90 -9.92
C ARG A 29 0.48 -10.57 -11.37
N LEU A 30 1.75 -10.49 -11.72
CA LEU A 30 2.23 -10.31 -13.08
C LEU A 30 3.00 -11.55 -13.51
N GLU A 31 3.21 -11.66 -14.81
CA GLU A 31 4.02 -12.71 -15.40
C GLU A 31 4.90 -12.11 -16.48
N LYS A 32 6.16 -12.53 -16.51
CA LYS A 32 7.12 -12.17 -17.55
C LYS A 32 7.93 -13.40 -17.92
N ASP A 33 7.96 -13.75 -19.21
CA ASP A 33 8.72 -14.89 -19.72
C ASP A 33 8.39 -16.21 -19.00
N GLY A 34 7.11 -16.43 -18.68
CA GLY A 34 6.62 -17.60 -17.93
C GLY A 34 6.94 -17.58 -16.42
N GLN A 35 7.56 -16.51 -15.93
CA GLN A 35 7.91 -16.35 -14.52
C GLN A 35 6.94 -15.38 -13.84
N GLY A 36 6.16 -15.91 -12.90
CA GLY A 36 5.23 -15.13 -12.10
C GLY A 36 5.92 -14.39 -10.97
N PHE A 37 5.43 -13.19 -10.65
CA PHE A 37 5.81 -12.42 -9.48
C PHE A 37 4.66 -11.51 -9.03
N TRP A 38 4.69 -11.06 -7.79
CA TRP A 38 3.71 -10.15 -7.22
C TRP A 38 4.28 -8.75 -7.11
N ILE A 39 3.46 -7.76 -7.43
CA ILE A 39 3.64 -6.38 -6.98
C ILE A 39 2.66 -6.16 -5.83
N ALA A 40 3.18 -5.78 -4.66
CA ALA A 40 2.40 -5.38 -3.50
C ALA A 40 2.55 -3.88 -3.29
N GLY A 41 1.45 -3.13 -3.31
CA GLY A 41 1.47 -1.70 -3.01
C GLY A 41 0.94 -1.44 -1.61
N LEU A 42 1.68 -0.64 -0.84
CA LEU A 42 1.34 -0.28 0.53
C LEU A 42 0.82 1.16 0.59
N ALA A 43 -0.20 1.40 1.40
CA ALA A 43 -0.60 2.77 1.68
C ALA A 43 0.48 3.54 2.48
N ASP A 44 0.37 4.87 2.48
CA ASP A 44 1.28 5.80 3.14
C ASP A 44 1.28 5.63 4.68
N GLN A 45 2.48 5.48 5.28
CA GLN A 45 2.68 5.34 6.73
C GLN A 45 2.45 6.65 7.50
N LEU A 46 2.38 7.77 6.78
CA LEU A 46 2.17 9.15 7.24
C LEU A 46 0.90 9.77 6.61
N ALA A 47 -0.04 8.94 6.15
CA ALA A 47 -1.21 9.34 5.36
C ALA A 47 -2.09 10.45 5.97
N LEU A 48 -2.25 10.49 7.29
CA LEU A 48 -3.12 11.45 7.98
C LEU A 48 -2.30 12.38 8.86
N ARG A 49 -2.40 13.69 8.63
CA ARG A 49 -1.61 14.69 9.34
C ARG A 49 -2.17 14.96 10.75
N PRO A 50 -1.32 15.38 11.69
CA PRO A 50 -1.80 15.94 12.95
C PRO A 50 -2.63 17.21 12.68
N GLY A 51 -3.60 17.48 13.55
CA GLY A 51 -4.41 18.68 13.48
C GLY A 51 -5.56 18.65 14.48
N ARG A 52 -5.71 19.75 15.22
CA ARG A 52 -6.76 19.91 16.25
C ARG A 52 -8.17 19.75 15.67
N ALA A 53 -8.38 20.22 14.44
CA ALA A 53 -9.64 20.07 13.71
C ALA A 53 -10.04 18.61 13.46
N TRP A 54 -9.07 17.69 13.44
CA TRP A 54 -9.30 16.26 13.23
C TRP A 54 -9.09 15.42 14.49
N GLY A 55 -8.83 16.04 15.65
CA GLY A 55 -8.55 15.33 16.89
C GLY A 55 -7.28 14.46 16.86
N ARG A 56 -6.31 14.77 15.98
CA ARG A 56 -5.08 13.98 15.81
C ARG A 56 -3.88 14.75 16.35
N SER A 57 -3.13 14.12 17.25
CA SER A 57 -1.89 14.68 17.83
C SER A 57 -0.62 14.27 17.09
N SER A 58 -0.67 13.20 16.30
CA SER A 58 0.44 12.68 15.49
C SER A 58 0.00 12.36 14.07
N PHE A 59 0.96 12.02 13.22
CA PHE A 59 0.65 11.33 11.97
C PHE A 59 -0.02 9.98 12.27
N LYS A 60 -0.89 9.56 11.36
CA LYS A 60 -1.47 8.21 11.36
C LYS A 60 -1.34 7.62 9.96
N GLY A 61 -0.69 6.46 9.89
CA GLY A 61 -0.58 5.67 8.68
C GLY A 61 -1.90 5.01 8.30
N LEU A 62 -2.03 4.72 7.01
CA LEU A 62 -3.06 3.82 6.48
C LEU A 62 -2.46 2.52 5.95
N ASP A 63 -1.14 2.31 6.12
CA ASP A 63 -0.44 1.09 5.74
C ASP A 63 -0.99 -0.15 6.45
N ASP A 64 -1.16 -1.23 5.69
CA ASP A 64 -1.48 -2.55 6.23
C ASP A 64 -0.63 -3.63 5.57
N LEU A 65 0.62 -3.75 6.01
CA LEU A 65 1.57 -4.73 5.45
C LEU A 65 1.06 -6.15 5.62
N LYS A 66 0.48 -6.48 6.79
CA LYS A 66 -0.02 -7.81 7.09
C LYS A 66 -1.20 -8.16 6.18
N GLY A 67 -2.19 -7.28 6.07
CA GLY A 67 -3.35 -7.47 5.20
C GLY A 67 -2.98 -7.52 3.72
N THR A 68 -2.01 -6.71 3.30
CA THR A 68 -1.50 -6.70 1.92
C THR A 68 -0.84 -8.04 1.58
N LEU A 69 0.09 -8.50 2.41
CA LEU A 69 0.80 -9.77 2.17
C LEU A 69 -0.10 -11.00 2.30
N ALA A 70 -1.18 -10.93 3.08
CA ALA A 70 -2.17 -12.01 3.17
C ALA A 70 -2.91 -12.27 1.84
N LYS A 71 -2.89 -11.33 0.90
CA LYS A 71 -3.49 -11.49 -0.43
C LYS A 71 -2.62 -12.29 -1.40
N VAL A 72 -1.34 -12.48 -1.09
CA VAL A 72 -0.42 -13.29 -1.91
C VAL A 72 -0.70 -14.76 -1.68
N SER A 73 -1.13 -15.47 -2.73
CA SER A 73 -1.64 -16.84 -2.62
C SER A 73 -0.61 -17.94 -2.92
N ASP A 74 0.61 -17.60 -3.34
CA ASP A 74 1.64 -18.56 -3.74
C ASP A 74 3.06 -18.18 -3.27
N ASN A 75 4.05 -18.95 -3.72
CA ASN A 75 5.46 -18.75 -3.37
C ASN A 75 6.25 -17.94 -4.39
N ALA A 76 5.58 -17.28 -5.34
CA ALA A 76 6.26 -16.42 -6.30
C ALA A 76 6.96 -15.23 -5.58
N PRO A 77 8.03 -14.66 -6.16
CA PRO A 77 8.69 -13.47 -5.63
C PRO A 77 7.72 -12.30 -5.46
N ILE A 78 7.99 -11.44 -4.48
CA ILE A 78 7.17 -10.28 -4.17
C ILE A 78 8.04 -9.03 -4.19
N ILE A 79 7.61 -8.00 -4.92
CA ILE A 79 8.18 -6.66 -4.90
C ILE A 79 7.20 -5.76 -4.15
N LEU A 80 7.65 -5.13 -3.07
CA LEU A 80 6.86 -4.20 -2.27
C LEU A 80 7.12 -2.76 -2.70
N LEU A 81 6.08 -2.06 -3.13
CA LEU A 81 6.09 -0.62 -3.36
C LEU A 81 5.68 0.08 -2.07
N ALA A 82 6.62 0.78 -1.44
CA ALA A 82 6.40 1.55 -0.22
C ALA A 82 6.85 3.01 -0.40
N HIS A 83 6.22 3.92 0.34
CA HIS A 83 6.52 5.35 0.28
C HIS A 83 7.57 5.78 1.31
N GLU A 84 7.58 5.13 2.48
CA GLU A 84 8.49 5.40 3.58
C GLU A 84 9.39 4.18 3.86
N PRO A 85 10.69 4.39 4.13
CA PRO A 85 11.63 3.30 4.44
C PRO A 85 11.39 2.67 5.83
N ASP A 86 10.60 3.33 6.68
CA ASP A 86 10.25 2.89 8.03
C ASP A 86 9.54 1.52 8.06
N ILE A 87 8.96 1.09 6.94
CA ILE A 87 8.36 -0.24 6.81
C ILE A 87 9.43 -1.34 6.75
N PHE A 88 10.63 -1.07 6.24
CA PHE A 88 11.63 -2.08 5.88
C PHE A 88 11.98 -3.06 7.01
N PRO A 89 12.16 -2.64 8.28
CA PRO A 89 12.44 -3.57 9.37
C PRO A 89 11.30 -4.55 9.69
N LYS A 90 10.08 -4.26 9.22
CA LYS A 90 8.87 -5.08 9.43
C LYS A 90 8.60 -6.02 8.26
N VAL A 91 9.32 -5.87 7.15
CA VAL A 91 9.11 -6.63 5.92
C VAL A 91 9.73 -8.02 6.06
N PRO A 92 8.98 -9.11 5.79
CA PRO A 92 9.53 -10.46 5.84
C PRO A 92 10.64 -10.67 4.81
N TRP A 93 11.62 -11.50 5.13
CA TRP A 93 12.80 -11.78 4.30
C TRP A 93 12.50 -12.20 2.85
N ARG A 94 11.32 -12.78 2.58
CA ARG A 94 10.90 -13.25 1.24
C ARG A 94 10.38 -12.14 0.32
N VAL A 95 10.30 -10.91 0.81
CA VAL A 95 9.78 -9.75 0.08
C VAL A 95 10.95 -8.84 -0.27
N SER A 96 11.08 -8.48 -1.54
CA SER A 96 12.04 -7.49 -2.02
C SER A 96 11.46 -6.08 -1.93
N LEU A 97 12.32 -5.11 -1.64
CA LEU A 97 12.02 -3.67 -1.53
C LEU A 97 12.42 -2.92 -2.79
#